data_AF-A0A6P4EKQ0-F1
#
_entry.id   AF-A0A6P4EKQ0-F1
#
_cell.length_a   1.000
_cell.length_b   1.000
_cell.length_c   1.000
_cell.angle_alpha   90.00
_cell.angle_beta   90.00
_cell.angle_gamma   90.00
#
_symmetry.space_group_name_H-M   'P 1'
#
loop_
_entity.id
_entity.type
_entity.pdbx_description
1 polymer ?
#
loop_
_entity_poly.entity_id
_entity_poly.type
_entity_poly.pdbx_seq_one_letter_code
_entity_poly.pdbx_strand_id
1 'polypeptide(L)'
;KFKEQATSNSAWLPVLNSKVPEPRPGTCHNDTATLPDSVLNFIRKHPLMDKAVDHEFGNPVFFKRDVILTKLVVDKIRIDKLNQVVPS
;
A
#
# COMPACT_ATOMS: atom_id res chain seq x y z
N LYS A 1 -7.43 -1.87 -8.19
CA LYS A 1 -7.59 -1.31 -9.55
C LYS A 1 -6.55 -0.22 -9.73
N PHE A 2 -6.10 0.05 -10.95
CA PHE A 2 -5.22 1.19 -11.23
C PHE A 2 -6.05 2.47 -11.34
N LYS A 3 -5.44 3.63 -11.11
CA LYS A 3 -6.04 4.96 -11.30
C LYS A 3 -5.68 5.47 -12.70
N GLU A 4 -6.64 6.08 -13.39
CA GLU A 4 -6.45 6.66 -14.74
C GLU A 4 -7.04 8.07 -14.81
N GLN A 5 -6.35 8.94 -15.53
CA GLN A 5 -6.85 10.22 -16.01
C GLN A 5 -6.83 10.17 -17.56
N ALA A 6 -7.98 10.03 -18.20
CA ALA A 6 -8.05 9.76 -19.64
C ALA A 6 -7.46 10.90 -20.50
N THR A 7 -7.59 12.13 -20.02
CA THR A 7 -6.96 13.34 -20.59
C THR A 7 -6.48 14.22 -19.45
N SER A 8 -5.64 15.22 -19.72
CA SER A 8 -5.13 16.15 -18.69
C SER A 8 -6.21 16.86 -17.88
N ASN A 9 -7.42 16.97 -18.44
CA ASN A 9 -8.54 17.71 -17.86
C ASN A 9 -9.66 16.79 -17.36
N SER A 10 -9.51 15.47 -17.50
CA SER A 10 -10.50 14.49 -17.01
C SER A 10 -10.35 14.24 -15.51
N ALA A 11 -11.42 13.74 -14.88
CA ALA A 11 -11.34 13.22 -13.52
C ALA A 11 -10.48 11.95 -13.43
N TRP A 12 -9.96 11.66 -12.24
CA TRP A 12 -9.25 10.42 -11.95
C TRP A 12 -10.25 9.30 -11.64
N LEU A 13 -10.31 8.29 -12.49
CA LEU A 13 -11.26 7.17 -12.39
C LEU A 13 -10.52 5.83 -12.28
N PRO A 14 -11.17 4.78 -11.73
CA PRO A 14 -10.61 3.44 -11.71
C PRO A 14 -10.55 2.84 -13.12
N VAL A 15 -9.41 2.23 -13.45
CA VAL A 15 -9.30 1.37 -14.63
C VAL A 15 -10.13 0.10 -14.44
N LEU A 16 -10.95 -0.23 -15.44
CA LEU A 16 -11.69 -1.49 -15.48
C LEU A 16 -10.72 -2.68 -15.59
N ASN A 17 -10.96 -3.75 -14.83
CA ASN A 17 -10.07 -4.92 -14.84
C ASN A 17 -9.91 -5.54 -16.25
N SER A 18 -10.95 -5.47 -17.09
CA SER A 18 -10.89 -5.95 -18.48
C SER A 18 -9.92 -5.16 -19.38
N LYS A 19 -9.49 -3.97 -18.95
CA LYS A 19 -8.48 -3.13 -19.64
C LYS A 19 -7.07 -3.32 -19.08
N VAL A 20 -6.90 -4.13 -18.03
CA VAL A 20 -5.59 -4.45 -17.47
C VAL A 20 -5.00 -5.60 -18.29
N PRO A 21 -3.78 -5.46 -18.85
CA PRO A 21 -3.17 -6.52 -19.64
C PRO A 21 -2.68 -7.66 -18.75
N GLU A 22 -2.40 -8.81 -19.36
CA GLU A 22 -1.72 -9.94 -18.72
C GLU A 22 -0.30 -10.12 -19.27
N PRO A 23 0.68 -10.54 -18.45
CA PRO A 23 0.55 -10.74 -17.01
C PRO A 23 0.29 -9.41 -16.27
N ARG A 24 -0.47 -9.50 -15.17
CA ARG A 24 -0.89 -8.32 -14.40
C ARG A 24 0.29 -7.39 -14.10
N PRO A 25 0.24 -6.11 -14.52
CA PRO A 25 1.33 -5.19 -14.27
C PRO A 25 1.67 -5.05 -12.78
N GLY A 26 2.96 -5.09 -12.47
CA GLY A 26 3.49 -4.98 -11.10
C GLY A 26 3.63 -6.31 -10.35
N THR A 27 3.24 -7.44 -10.95
CA THR A 27 3.60 -8.75 -10.38
C THR A 27 5.07 -9.07 -10.62
N CYS A 28 5.68 -9.81 -9.68
CA CYS A 28 7.06 -10.26 -9.83
C CYS A 28 7.16 -11.32 -10.94
N HIS A 29 8.18 -11.20 -11.79
CA HIS A 29 8.52 -12.15 -12.85
C HIS A 29 9.98 -12.54 -12.77
N ASN A 30 10.32 -13.75 -13.24
CA ASN A 30 11.70 -14.25 -13.25
C ASN A 30 12.61 -13.41 -14.14
N ASP A 31 12.09 -12.93 -15.27
CA ASP A 31 12.77 -12.00 -16.17
C ASP A 31 11.77 -10.91 -16.60
N THR A 32 12.10 -9.66 -16.32
CA THR A 32 11.24 -8.51 -16.67
C THR A 32 11.44 -8.08 -18.11
N ALA A 33 12.56 -8.43 -18.76
CA ALA A 33 12.83 -8.12 -20.16
C ALA A 33 11.92 -8.89 -21.11
N THR A 34 11.32 -9.99 -20.66
CA THR A 34 10.38 -10.80 -21.45
C THR A 34 8.94 -10.30 -21.38
N LEU A 35 8.65 -9.24 -20.62
CA LEU A 35 7.29 -8.73 -20.47
C LEU A 35 6.79 -8.09 -21.78
N PRO A 36 5.53 -8.31 -22.17
CA PRO A 36 4.95 -7.66 -23.34
C PRO A 36 4.94 -6.13 -23.20
N ASP A 37 5.14 -5.43 -24.32
CA ASP A 37 5.08 -3.96 -24.38
C ASP A 37 3.74 -3.41 -23.86
N SER A 38 2.64 -4.15 -24.00
CA SER A 38 1.34 -3.75 -23.46
C SER A 38 1.38 -3.60 -21.94
N VAL A 39 2.05 -4.51 -21.23
CA VAL A 39 2.24 -4.47 -19.77
C VAL A 39 3.16 -3.32 -19.38
N LEU A 40 4.29 -3.18 -20.08
CA LEU A 40 5.29 -2.12 -19.81
C LEU A 40 4.73 -0.72 -20.06
N ASN A 41 4.00 -0.52 -21.16
CA ASN A 41 3.34 0.75 -21.47
C ASN A 41 2.19 1.05 -20.52
N PHE A 42 1.43 0.02 -20.10
CA PHE A 42 0.35 0.19 -19.14
C PHE A 42 0.89 0.69 -17.80
N ILE A 43 1.89 0.03 -17.20
CA ILE A 43 2.41 0.42 -15.87
C ILE A 43 3.11 1.78 -15.90
N ARG A 44 3.76 2.13 -17.01
CA ARG A 44 4.35 3.46 -17.21
C ARG A 44 3.31 4.58 -17.18
N LYS A 45 2.12 4.33 -17.74
CA LYS A 45 1.01 5.30 -17.76
C LYS A 45 0.17 5.28 -16.49
N HIS A 46 0.12 4.16 -15.78
CA HIS A 46 -0.74 3.95 -14.61
C HIS A 46 0.07 3.50 -13.38
N PRO A 47 1.01 4.30 -12.88
CA PRO A 47 1.79 3.93 -11.69
C PRO A 47 0.98 4.02 -10.38
N LEU A 48 -0.15 4.75 -10.39
CA LEU A 48 -0.97 5.01 -9.21
C LEU A 48 -2.11 3.98 -9.07
N MET A 49 -2.31 3.49 -7.85
CA MET A 49 -3.45 2.62 -7.52
C MET A 49 -4.69 3.44 -7.18
N ASP A 50 -5.87 2.90 -7.53
CA ASP A 50 -7.15 3.56 -7.26
C ASP A 50 -7.52 3.60 -5.77
N LYS A 51 -7.15 2.54 -5.04
CA LYS A 51 -7.43 2.41 -3.60
C LYS A 51 -6.25 2.93 -2.78
N ALA A 52 -6.53 3.78 -1.81
CA ALA A 52 -5.58 4.10 -0.74
C ALA A 52 -5.37 2.88 0.18
N VAL A 53 -4.22 2.85 0.87
CA VAL A 53 -3.98 1.86 1.93
C VAL A 53 -4.63 2.39 3.21
N ASP A 54 -5.55 1.62 3.77
CA ASP A 54 -6.18 1.94 5.05
C ASP A 54 -5.15 1.67 6.18
N HIS A 55 -5.06 2.57 7.17
CA HIS A 55 -4.29 2.30 8.37
C HIS A 55 -5.01 1.28 9.27
N GLU A 56 -4.26 0.51 10.05
CA GLU A 56 -4.84 -0.37 11.07
C GLU A 56 -5.71 0.42 12.06
N PHE A 57 -6.76 -0.22 12.60
CA PHE A 57 -7.69 0.33 13.61
C PHE A 57 -8.53 1.55 13.20
N GLY A 58 -8.44 2.03 11.96
CA GLY A 58 -9.31 3.10 11.46
C GLY A 58 -9.03 4.50 12.03
N ASN A 59 -7.98 4.68 12.84
CA ASN A 59 -7.52 5.98 13.34
C ASN A 59 -5.99 6.00 13.58
N PRO A 60 -5.34 7.17 13.69
CA PRO A 60 -3.93 7.25 14.09
C PRO A 60 -3.70 6.65 15.49
N VAL A 61 -2.61 5.90 15.67
CA VAL A 61 -2.22 5.33 16.97
C VAL A 61 -1.93 6.44 18.01
N PHE A 62 -1.41 7.57 17.56
CA PHE A 62 -1.13 8.74 18.39
C PHE A 62 -1.32 10.03 17.59
N PHE A 63 -1.85 11.08 18.24
CA PHE A 63 -2.03 12.40 17.65
C PHE A 63 -1.70 13.50 18.67
N LYS A 64 -0.97 14.54 18.23
CA LYS A 64 -0.64 15.72 19.04
C LYS A 64 -0.64 16.97 18.17
N ARG A 65 -1.34 18.02 18.62
CA ARG A 65 -1.32 19.34 17.96
C ARG A 65 -0.04 20.09 18.28
N ASP A 66 0.29 21.07 17.43
CA ASP A 66 1.36 22.06 17.65
C ASP A 66 2.77 21.46 17.81
N VAL A 67 3.00 20.27 17.27
CA VAL A 67 4.31 19.58 17.28
C VAL A 67 4.53 18.88 15.93
N ILE A 68 5.77 18.92 15.43
CA ILE A 68 6.20 18.16 14.25
C ILE A 68 6.95 16.90 14.74
N LEU A 69 6.33 15.73 14.58
CA LEU A 69 6.96 14.44 14.87
C LEU A 69 7.87 14.03 13.71
N THR A 70 9.12 13.65 13.98
CA THR A 70 10.13 13.45 12.92
C THR A 70 10.80 12.08 12.93
N LYS A 71 10.92 11.44 14.10
CA LYS A 71 11.58 10.15 14.29
C LYS A 71 10.69 9.26 15.16
N LEU A 72 10.70 7.96 14.87
CA LEU A 72 9.92 6.95 15.58
C LEU A 72 10.82 5.72 15.75
N VAL A 73 10.78 5.12 16.94
CA VAL A 73 11.30 3.77 17.20
C VAL A 73 10.18 2.97 17.83
N VAL A 74 10.17 1.66 17.58
CA VAL A 74 9.16 0.74 18.11
C VAL A 74 9.89 -0.44 18.72
N ASP A 75 9.58 -0.74 19.98
CA ASP A 75 10.01 -1.96 20.65
C ASP A 75 8.77 -2.77 21.05
N LYS A 76 8.79 -4.08 20.77
CA LYS A 76 7.69 -4.99 21.06
C LYS A 76 8.07 -5.88 22.23
N ILE A 77 7.76 -5.41 23.43
CA ILE A 77 8.01 -6.14 24.68
C ILE A 77 6.91 -7.17 24.90
N ARG A 78 7.29 -8.42 25.17
CA ARG A 78 6.39 -9.45 25.68
C ARG A 78 6.55 -9.52 27.20
N ILE A 79 5.44 -9.41 27.92
CA ILE A 79 5.44 -9.59 29.37
C ILE A 79 5.09 -11.05 29.65
N ASP A 80 6.11 -11.86 29.86
CA ASP A 80 5.95 -13.18 30.45
C ASP A 80 5.72 -12.95 31.94
N LYS A 81 4.46 -12.83 32.37
CA LYS A 81 4.15 -12.87 33.81
C LYS A 81 4.71 -14.19 34.33
N LEU A 82 5.77 -14.11 35.13
CA LEU A 82 6.13 -15.19 36.03
C LEU A 82 4.85 -15.58 36.80
N ASN A 83 4.58 -16.88 36.84
CA ASN A 83 3.70 -17.52 37.79
C ASN A 83 4.20 -17.26 39.22
N GLN A 84 4.14 -16.02 39.71
CA GLN A 84 4.18 -15.75 41.13
C GLN A 84 2.78 -16.06 41.65
N VAL A 85 2.56 -17.36 41.88
CA VAL A 85 1.61 -17.87 42.85
C VAL A 85 1.96 -17.16 44.16
N VAL A 86 1.09 -16.27 44.62
CA VAL A 86 1.12 -15.79 46.01
C VAL A 86 0.40 -16.87 46.81
N PRO A 87 1.08 -17.66 47.65
CA PRO A 87 0.38 -18.57 48.55
C PRO A 87 -0.39 -17.75 49.58
N SER A 88 -1.60 -18.24 49.89
CA SER A 88 -2.60 -17.69 50.81
C SER A 88 -2.07 -17.25 52.16
#